data_AF-A0A8C4YGM6-F1
#
_entry.id   AF-A0A8C4YGM6-F1
#
_cell.length_a   1.000
_cell.length_b   1.000
_cell.length_c   1.000
_cell.angle_alpha   90.00
_cell.angle_beta   90.00
_cell.angle_gamma   90.00
#
_symmetry.space_group_name_H-M   'P 1'
#
loop_
_entity.id
_entity.type
_entity.pdbx_description
1 polymer ?
#
loop_
_entity_poly.entity_id
_entity_poly.type
_entity_poly.pdbx_seq_one_letter_code
_entity_poly.pdbx_strand_id
1 'polypeptide(L)'
;MGTLAHELAPGIDCPEVATYLDAHHLYDAAGPVRYPRALCLFELPTGVPLRRHFDSDFRGGYRFYGGLEGQALVLRTTATVYNYDYIWDVLLYPNGVLEAKVHATGYVHATFYTPQGLRYGSRLHRDVLGNLHTHLLHYKVDLDVAGTRNSFETVDVCFENISNPWSAGERVVQPRLHRRPRHSERQATFPFGRALPRYLLFSSPTQHNRWGHPRSYRIQHSSQAGRVLPRGWREERGVNWGRYHLAVTRHHEKEATSSSPYAQHDPWQLWGAPVTVALVRGRTWWPG
;
A
#
# COMPACT_ATOMS: atom_id res chain seq x y z
N MET A 1 -13.67 5.47 -10.16
CA MET A 1 -13.52 5.88 -8.75
C MET A 1 -13.54 7.39 -8.64
N GLY A 2 -12.62 8.13 -9.28
CA GLY A 2 -12.56 9.59 -9.15
C GLY A 2 -13.87 10.35 -9.46
N THR A 3 -14.70 9.86 -10.39
CA THR A 3 -16.00 10.47 -10.75
C THR A 3 -17.11 10.30 -9.69
N LEU A 4 -16.80 9.61 -8.59
CA LEU A 4 -17.70 9.30 -7.48
C LEU A 4 -17.20 9.95 -6.17
N ALA A 5 -16.32 10.95 -6.27
CA ALA A 5 -15.79 11.71 -5.13
C ALA A 5 -16.80 12.80 -4.70
N HIS A 6 -17.84 12.37 -3.99
CA HIS A 6 -18.88 13.26 -3.47
C HIS A 6 -18.37 14.16 -2.34
N GLU A 7 -19.19 15.14 -1.97
CA GLU A 7 -18.84 16.19 -1.01
C GLU A 7 -18.44 15.64 0.36
N LEU A 8 -17.25 16.03 0.83
CA LEU A 8 -16.77 15.73 2.18
C LEU A 8 -17.44 16.66 3.19
N ALA A 9 -18.08 16.09 4.21
CA ALA A 9 -18.76 16.83 5.27
C ALA A 9 -17.74 17.36 6.32
N PRO A 10 -17.64 18.69 6.51
CA PRO A 10 -16.72 19.25 7.49
C PRO A 10 -17.06 18.85 8.93
N GLY A 11 -16.03 18.49 9.70
CA GLY A 11 -16.16 17.99 11.07
C GLY A 11 -16.45 16.49 11.18
N ILE A 12 -16.80 15.82 10.09
CA ILE A 12 -17.07 14.38 10.04
C ILE A 12 -16.02 13.67 9.19
N ASP A 13 -16.00 13.96 7.88
CA ASP A 13 -15.09 13.29 6.95
C ASP A 13 -13.67 13.84 7.04
N CYS A 14 -13.54 15.14 7.35
CA CYS A 14 -12.28 15.79 7.66
C CYS A 14 -12.49 16.79 8.79
N PRO A 15 -11.41 17.23 9.49
CA PRO A 15 -11.52 18.27 10.51
C PRO A 15 -12.20 19.54 9.98
N GLU A 16 -12.91 20.26 10.84
CA GLU A 16 -13.57 21.53 10.47
C GLU A 16 -12.59 22.55 9.87
N VAL A 17 -11.35 22.55 10.37
CA VAL A 17 -10.25 23.44 9.95
C VAL A 17 -9.50 22.96 8.71
N ALA A 18 -9.92 21.86 8.08
CA ALA A 18 -9.29 21.36 6.87
C ALA A 18 -9.47 22.35 5.71
N THR A 19 -8.50 22.36 4.79
CA THR A 19 -8.68 23.04 3.52
C THR A 19 -9.43 22.11 2.57
N TYR A 20 -10.62 22.50 2.15
CA TYR A 20 -11.42 21.73 1.19
C TYR A 20 -11.16 22.21 -0.23
N LEU A 21 -11.10 21.25 -1.15
CA LEU A 21 -10.82 21.48 -2.56
C LEU A 21 -11.93 20.86 -3.39
N ASP A 22 -12.40 21.63 -4.36
CA ASP A 22 -13.38 21.16 -5.33
C ASP A 22 -12.69 20.41 -6.47
N ALA A 23 -13.41 19.47 -7.08
CA ALA A 23 -13.01 18.83 -8.32
C ALA A 23 -14.00 19.17 -9.43
N HIS A 24 -13.55 19.06 -10.68
CA HIS A 24 -14.41 19.15 -11.86
C HIS A 24 -14.25 17.90 -12.70
N HIS A 25 -15.37 17.28 -13.07
CA HIS A 25 -15.40 16.08 -13.90
C HIS A 25 -16.31 16.28 -15.10
N LEU A 26 -15.88 15.77 -16.25
CA LEU A 26 -16.72 15.60 -17.42
C LEU A 26 -16.84 14.09 -17.67
N TYR A 27 -17.86 13.47 -17.09
CA TYR A 27 -18.10 12.04 -17.18
C TYR A 27 -19.61 11.81 -17.25
N ASP A 28 -20.08 11.21 -18.35
CA ASP A 28 -21.51 10.96 -18.60
C ASP A 28 -22.41 12.19 -18.38
N ALA A 29 -21.91 13.36 -18.83
CA ALA A 29 -22.56 14.65 -18.63
C ALA A 29 -22.41 15.52 -19.86
N ALA A 30 -23.38 16.42 -20.09
CA ALA A 30 -23.37 17.35 -21.21
C ALA A 30 -22.30 18.46 -21.10
N GLY A 31 -21.77 18.70 -19.89
CA GLY A 31 -20.74 19.69 -19.62
C GLY A 31 -20.01 19.41 -18.30
N PRO A 32 -18.96 20.17 -17.96
CA PRO A 32 -18.20 19.96 -16.73
C PRO A 32 -19.09 20.12 -15.50
N VAL A 33 -19.02 19.13 -14.60
CA VAL A 33 -19.75 19.11 -13.33
C VAL A 33 -18.77 19.40 -12.20
N ARG A 34 -19.12 20.36 -11.34
CA ARG A 34 -18.37 20.69 -10.13
C ARG A 34 -18.77 19.73 -9.01
N TYR A 35 -17.77 19.18 -8.34
CA TYR A 35 -17.89 18.36 -7.14
C TYR A 35 -17.34 19.18 -5.97
N PRO A 36 -18.21 19.84 -5.18
CA PRO A 36 -17.76 20.65 -4.06
C PRO A 36 -17.08 19.77 -3.01
N ARG A 37 -16.01 20.27 -2.40
CA ARG A 37 -15.27 19.61 -1.30
C ARG A 37 -14.94 18.14 -1.59
N ALA A 38 -14.58 17.83 -2.84
CA ALA A 38 -14.25 16.46 -3.25
C ALA A 38 -12.95 15.96 -2.59
N LEU A 39 -12.04 16.87 -2.23
CA LEU A 39 -10.82 16.56 -1.48
C LEU A 39 -10.69 17.46 -0.26
N CYS A 40 -9.92 17.02 0.72
CA CYS A 40 -9.49 17.83 1.84
C CYS A 40 -8.01 17.63 2.15
N LEU A 41 -7.36 18.68 2.64
CA LEU A 41 -5.96 18.70 3.08
C LEU A 41 -5.89 19.25 4.50
N PHE A 42 -5.26 18.51 5.41
CA PHE A 42 -5.15 18.92 6.82
C PHE A 42 -3.94 18.29 7.53
N GLU A 43 -3.46 18.94 8.58
CA GLU A 43 -2.53 18.31 9.53
C GLU A 43 -3.29 17.52 10.59
N LEU A 44 -2.79 16.33 10.90
CA LEU A 44 -3.36 15.40 11.86
C LEU A 44 -2.36 15.11 12.98
N PRO A 45 -2.66 15.50 14.24
CA PRO A 45 -1.94 14.99 15.41
C PRO A 45 -2.15 13.48 15.51
N THR A 46 -1.08 12.70 15.47
CA THR A 46 -1.19 11.23 15.42
C THR A 46 -1.49 10.60 16.79
N GLY A 47 -1.50 11.40 17.85
CA GLY A 47 -1.69 10.94 19.24
C GLY A 47 -0.49 10.19 19.83
N VAL A 48 0.61 10.05 19.08
CA VAL A 48 1.84 9.39 19.52
C VAL A 48 3.04 10.24 19.09
N PRO A 49 4.05 10.49 19.94
CA PRO A 49 5.22 11.26 19.54
C PRO A 49 5.98 10.57 18.40
N LEU A 50 6.41 11.33 17.40
CA LEU A 50 7.26 10.84 16.32
C LEU A 50 8.57 10.24 16.87
N ARG A 51 9.11 10.87 17.92
CA ARG A 51 10.22 10.34 18.70
C ARG A 51 10.16 10.88 20.13
N ARG A 52 10.59 10.08 21.09
CA ARG A 52 10.83 10.54 22.46
C ARG A 52 11.99 9.79 23.10
N HIS A 53 12.77 10.47 23.92
CA HIS A 53 13.75 9.86 24.80
C HIS A 53 13.74 10.54 26.18
N PHE A 54 13.95 9.74 27.22
CA PHE A 54 14.10 10.17 28.62
C PHE A 54 15.36 9.48 29.11
N ASP A 55 16.42 10.25 29.32
CA ASP A 55 17.72 9.75 29.76
C ASP A 55 17.77 9.78 31.29
N SER A 56 17.45 8.66 31.93
CA SER A 56 17.55 8.54 33.38
C SER A 56 19.00 8.46 33.82
N ASP A 57 19.32 9.07 34.95
CA ASP A 57 20.62 8.89 35.61
C ASP A 57 20.70 7.59 36.43
N PHE A 58 19.60 6.82 36.49
CA PHE A 58 19.41 5.62 37.30
C PHE A 58 19.64 5.82 38.81
N ARG A 59 19.57 7.07 39.28
CA ARG A 59 19.72 7.49 40.68
C ARG A 59 18.51 8.25 41.20
N GLY A 60 17.38 8.15 40.49
CA GLY A 60 16.13 8.85 40.81
C GLY A 60 15.95 10.18 40.08
N GLY A 61 16.86 10.56 39.16
CA GLY A 61 16.77 11.74 38.32
C GLY A 61 16.87 11.45 36.82
N TYR A 62 17.17 12.49 36.04
CA TYR A 62 17.35 12.43 34.60
C TYR A 62 18.32 13.50 34.11
N ARG A 63 19.02 13.23 33.00
CA ARG A 63 19.93 14.21 32.38
C ARG A 63 19.21 15.08 31.37
N PHE A 64 18.36 14.48 30.53
CA PHE A 64 17.55 15.22 29.57
C PHE A 64 16.30 14.44 29.15
N TYR A 65 15.33 15.19 28.65
CA TYR A 65 14.19 14.68 27.90
C TYR A 65 14.18 15.32 26.52
N GLY A 66 13.92 14.54 25.48
CA GLY A 66 13.79 15.03 24.12
C GLY A 66 12.60 14.38 23.42
N GLY A 67 11.59 15.17 23.08
CA GLY A 67 10.39 14.74 22.38
C GLY A 67 10.20 15.47 21.06
N LEU A 68 9.42 14.87 20.17
CA LEU A 68 8.80 15.53 19.03
C LEU A 68 7.42 14.93 18.87
N GLU A 69 6.39 15.77 18.93
CA GLU A 69 5.02 15.34 18.73
C GLU A 69 4.84 14.72 17.33
N GLY A 70 3.97 13.71 17.23
CA GLY A 70 3.65 13.11 15.94
C GLY A 70 2.58 13.91 15.24
N GLN A 71 2.91 14.34 14.03
CA GLN A 71 2.02 15.02 13.10
C GLN A 71 2.12 14.32 11.74
N ALA A 72 1.07 14.38 10.94
CA ALA A 72 1.09 13.97 9.54
C ALA A 72 0.22 14.92 8.72
N LEU A 73 0.68 15.29 7.52
CA LEU A 73 -0.16 15.98 6.54
C LEU A 73 -0.97 14.96 5.77
N VAL A 74 -2.29 15.11 5.75
CA VAL A 74 -3.23 14.15 5.15
C VAL A 74 -3.92 14.79 3.95
N LEU A 75 -3.78 14.16 2.79
CA LEU A 75 -4.63 14.42 1.62
C LEU A 75 -5.67 13.29 1.54
N ARG A 76 -6.95 13.66 1.57
CA ARG A 76 -8.07 12.71 1.56
C ARG A 76 -9.05 13.01 0.44
N THR A 77 -9.61 11.95 -0.14
CA THR A 77 -10.76 11.96 -1.04
C THR A 77 -11.63 10.74 -0.75
N THR A 78 -12.90 10.77 -1.15
CA THR A 78 -13.79 9.61 -1.08
C THR A 78 -14.12 9.06 -2.47
N ALA A 79 -14.69 7.87 -2.51
CA ALA A 79 -15.40 7.33 -3.66
C ALA A 79 -16.61 6.53 -3.18
N THR A 80 -17.80 7.08 -3.35
CA THR A 80 -19.06 6.39 -3.01
C THR A 80 -19.51 5.57 -4.21
N VAL A 81 -19.14 4.30 -4.22
CA VAL A 81 -19.49 3.35 -5.28
C VAL A 81 -20.78 2.66 -4.89
N TYR A 82 -21.89 3.23 -5.34
CA TYR A 82 -23.23 2.74 -5.06
C TYR A 82 -23.48 2.62 -3.54
N ASN A 83 -23.28 1.43 -2.95
CA ASN A 83 -23.51 1.18 -1.54
C ASN A 83 -22.27 1.39 -0.65
N TYR A 84 -21.06 1.37 -1.21
CA TYR A 84 -19.81 1.48 -0.45
C TYR A 84 -19.26 2.90 -0.45
N ASP A 85 -18.67 3.30 0.66
CA ASP A 85 -17.89 4.53 0.77
C ASP A 85 -16.42 4.16 1.01
N TYR A 86 -15.57 4.40 0.02
CA TYR A 86 -14.13 4.26 0.19
C TYR A 86 -13.50 5.60 0.54
N ILE A 87 -12.75 5.66 1.63
CA ILE A 87 -11.94 6.82 2.01
C ILE A 87 -10.49 6.52 1.62
N TRP A 88 -9.92 7.37 0.76
CA TRP A 88 -8.56 7.25 0.27
C TRP A 88 -7.68 8.32 0.88
N ASP A 89 -6.67 7.88 1.63
CA ASP A 89 -5.75 8.77 2.32
C ASP A 89 -4.33 8.61 1.81
N VAL A 90 -3.65 9.74 1.63
CA VAL A 90 -2.20 9.83 1.52
C VAL A 90 -1.68 10.67 2.69
N LEU A 91 -0.91 10.05 3.57
CA LEU A 91 -0.31 10.68 4.74
C LEU A 91 1.17 10.92 4.49
N LEU A 92 1.63 12.13 4.77
CA LEU A 92 3.02 12.57 4.67
C LEU A 92 3.53 12.89 6.07
N TYR A 93 4.47 12.08 6.55
CA TYR A 93 5.05 12.23 7.88
C TYR A 93 6.33 13.09 7.84
N PRO A 94 6.62 13.89 8.89
CA PRO A 94 7.80 14.76 8.95
C PRO A 94 9.16 14.03 8.86
N ASN A 95 9.19 12.71 9.12
CA ASN A 95 10.39 11.88 8.96
C ASN A 95 10.60 11.37 7.52
N GLY A 96 9.78 11.81 6.57
CA GLY A 96 9.81 11.38 5.17
C GLY A 96 9.00 10.12 4.88
N VAL A 97 8.32 9.50 5.86
CA VAL A 97 7.43 8.36 5.55
C VAL A 97 6.22 8.87 4.76
N LEU A 98 5.86 8.15 3.70
CA LEU A 98 4.60 8.30 2.97
C LEU A 98 3.78 7.04 3.21
N GLU A 99 2.52 7.21 3.58
CA GLU A 99 1.58 6.12 3.81
C GLU A 99 0.34 6.31 2.95
N ALA A 100 0.00 5.28 2.16
CA ALA A 100 -1.26 5.22 1.44
C ALA A 100 -2.20 4.28 2.19
N LYS A 101 -3.42 4.75 2.47
CA LYS A 101 -4.44 4.01 3.22
C LYS A 101 -5.77 4.05 2.48
N VAL A 102 -6.53 2.99 2.65
CA VAL A 102 -7.92 2.94 2.23
C VAL A 102 -8.77 2.37 3.35
N HIS A 103 -9.90 3.03 3.58
CA HIS A 103 -10.91 2.60 4.53
C HIS A 103 -12.20 2.30 3.75
N ALA A 104 -12.91 1.24 4.12
CA ALA A 104 -14.22 0.92 3.57
C ALA A 104 -15.27 1.14 4.66
N THR A 105 -16.29 1.93 4.35
CA THR A 105 -17.49 2.16 5.17
C THR A 105 -18.73 2.18 4.27
N GLY A 106 -19.86 2.68 4.76
CA GLY A 106 -21.13 2.71 4.06
C GLY A 106 -21.94 1.43 4.30
N TYR A 107 -22.72 1.03 3.30
CA TYR A 107 -23.59 -0.14 3.36
C TYR A 107 -22.93 -1.36 2.73
N VAL A 108 -23.24 -2.54 3.27
CA VAL A 108 -22.85 -3.81 2.64
C VAL A 108 -23.73 -4.12 1.43
N HIS A 109 -23.17 -4.82 0.43
CA HIS A 109 -23.99 -5.44 -0.59
C HIS A 109 -24.71 -6.66 0.01
N ALA A 110 -26.04 -6.68 -0.12
CA ALA A 110 -26.90 -7.68 0.49
C ALA A 110 -27.87 -8.32 -0.51
N THR A 111 -28.30 -9.54 -0.21
CA THR A 111 -29.30 -10.29 -0.97
C THR A 111 -30.43 -10.76 -0.05
N PHE A 112 -31.53 -11.25 -0.65
CA PHE A 112 -32.67 -11.76 0.11
C PHE A 112 -32.28 -13.01 0.91
N TYR A 113 -32.65 -13.06 2.18
CA TYR A 113 -32.33 -14.18 3.05
C TYR A 113 -33.08 -15.45 2.65
N THR A 114 -32.32 -16.53 2.49
CA THR A 114 -32.82 -17.90 2.48
C THR A 114 -31.94 -18.76 3.40
N PRO A 115 -32.45 -19.87 3.96
CA PRO A 115 -31.62 -20.78 4.77
C PRO A 115 -30.35 -21.26 4.05
N GLN A 116 -30.43 -21.48 2.73
CA GLN A 116 -29.29 -21.90 1.90
C GLN A 116 -28.23 -20.80 1.75
N GLY A 117 -28.63 -19.53 1.86
CA GLY A 117 -27.76 -18.36 1.77
C GLY A 117 -26.68 -18.30 2.85
N LEU A 118 -26.88 -18.95 4.01
CA LEU A 118 -25.90 -18.99 5.09
C LEU A 118 -24.57 -19.66 4.73
N ARG A 119 -24.49 -20.37 3.59
CA ARG A 119 -23.23 -20.87 3.04
C ARG A 119 -22.36 -19.77 2.43
N TYR A 120 -22.94 -18.62 2.10
CA TYR A 120 -22.33 -17.54 1.33
C TYR A 120 -22.34 -16.20 2.06
N GLY A 121 -22.69 -16.17 3.35
CA GLY A 121 -22.90 -14.92 4.07
C GLY A 121 -23.49 -15.13 5.45
N SER A 122 -23.86 -14.02 6.09
CA SER A 122 -24.51 -14.00 7.40
C SER A 122 -25.87 -13.31 7.33
N ARG A 123 -26.87 -13.81 8.05
CA ARG A 123 -28.18 -13.14 8.15
C ARG A 123 -28.01 -11.88 9.01
N LEU A 124 -28.32 -10.71 8.45
CA LEU A 124 -28.17 -9.42 9.11
C LEU A 124 -29.51 -8.87 9.62
N HIS A 125 -30.62 -9.24 8.99
CA HIS A 125 -31.96 -8.83 9.38
C HIS A 125 -32.99 -9.90 8.94
N ARG A 126 -34.29 -9.68 9.21
CA ARG A 126 -35.40 -10.60 8.90
C ARG A 126 -35.26 -11.25 7.51
N ASP A 127 -35.13 -10.44 6.47
CA ASP A 127 -35.10 -10.92 5.09
C ASP A 127 -33.78 -10.55 4.35
N VAL A 128 -32.70 -10.31 5.11
CA VAL A 128 -31.44 -9.76 4.59
C VAL A 128 -30.26 -10.66 4.90
N LEU A 129 -29.53 -11.06 3.86
CA LEU A 129 -28.25 -11.77 3.92
C LEU A 129 -27.12 -10.82 3.48
N GLY A 130 -26.12 -10.64 4.33
CA GLY A 130 -24.86 -9.98 3.96
C GLY A 130 -23.93 -10.98 3.29
N ASN A 131 -23.63 -10.74 2.01
CA ASN A 131 -22.82 -11.66 1.20
C ASN A 131 -21.34 -11.58 1.58
N LEU A 132 -20.68 -12.75 1.61
CA LEU A 132 -19.23 -12.84 1.69
C LEU A 132 -18.60 -12.23 0.44
N HIS A 133 -17.63 -11.35 0.64
CA HIS A 133 -16.87 -10.71 -0.43
C HIS A 133 -15.47 -10.33 0.07
N THR A 134 -14.58 -9.97 -0.85
CA THR A 134 -13.22 -9.54 -0.55
C THR A 134 -12.97 -8.18 -1.18
N HIS A 135 -12.42 -7.24 -0.40
CA HIS A 135 -11.91 -5.99 -0.92
C HIS A 135 -10.46 -6.17 -1.39
N LEU A 136 -10.22 -6.00 -2.68
CA LEU A 136 -8.89 -5.96 -3.27
C LEU A 136 -8.68 -4.59 -3.91
N LEU A 137 -7.57 -3.95 -3.57
CA LEU A 137 -7.20 -2.63 -4.09
C LEU A 137 -5.78 -2.70 -4.64
N HIS A 138 -5.51 -1.91 -5.67
CA HIS A 138 -4.24 -1.92 -6.37
C HIS A 138 -3.67 -0.51 -6.45
N TYR A 139 -2.42 -0.38 -6.04
CA TYR A 139 -1.66 0.87 -6.12
C TYR A 139 -0.51 0.70 -7.10
N LYS A 140 -0.25 1.75 -7.87
CA LYS A 140 0.95 1.89 -8.68
C LYS A 140 1.89 2.84 -7.97
N VAL A 141 3.09 2.37 -7.61
CA VAL A 141 4.11 3.17 -6.90
C VAL A 141 5.34 3.34 -7.79
N ASP A 142 5.46 4.45 -8.50
CA ASP A 142 6.61 4.77 -9.37
C ASP A 142 7.69 5.50 -8.55
N LEU A 143 8.67 4.75 -8.02
CA LEU A 143 9.72 5.28 -7.16
C LEU A 143 10.96 5.63 -7.99
N ASP A 144 11.39 6.89 -7.94
CA ASP A 144 12.67 7.35 -8.47
C ASP A 144 13.62 7.69 -7.32
N VAL A 145 14.15 6.65 -6.66
CA VAL A 145 14.98 6.78 -5.46
C VAL A 145 16.33 7.41 -5.80
N ALA A 146 16.48 8.70 -5.49
CA ALA A 146 17.67 9.49 -5.84
C ALA A 146 18.02 9.44 -7.34
N GLY A 147 16.99 9.46 -8.18
CA GLY A 147 17.07 9.36 -9.64
C GLY A 147 16.33 8.13 -10.16
N THR A 148 16.22 8.05 -11.47
CA THR A 148 15.37 7.07 -12.17
C THR A 148 15.93 5.65 -12.13
N ARG A 149 17.26 5.52 -12.18
CA ARG A 149 17.93 4.20 -12.15
C ARG A 149 17.93 3.65 -10.73
N ASN A 150 17.06 2.69 -10.44
CA ASN A 150 17.08 1.96 -9.16
C ASN A 150 17.31 0.46 -9.35
N SER A 151 17.65 -0.21 -8.25
CA SER A 151 17.69 -1.67 -8.11
C SER A 151 16.72 -2.10 -7.01
N PHE A 152 16.33 -3.38 -7.03
CA PHE A 152 15.44 -3.95 -6.02
C PHE A 152 16.13 -5.10 -5.28
N GLU A 153 16.07 -5.07 -3.96
CA GLU A 153 16.54 -6.17 -3.12
C GLU A 153 15.53 -6.48 -2.01
N THR A 154 15.58 -7.71 -1.52
CA THR A 154 14.84 -8.12 -0.33
C THR A 154 15.82 -8.42 0.80
N VAL A 155 15.55 -7.92 2.00
CA VAL A 155 16.34 -8.21 3.19
C VAL A 155 15.49 -8.93 4.22
N ASP A 156 16.05 -9.97 4.81
CA ASP A 156 15.45 -10.73 5.90
C ASP A 156 16.46 -10.97 7.02
N VAL A 157 15.97 -11.44 8.17
CA VAL A 157 16.81 -11.91 9.29
C VAL A 157 16.85 -13.44 9.24
N CYS A 158 18.04 -14.00 9.08
CA CYS A 158 18.30 -15.43 9.27
C CYS A 158 19.14 -15.63 10.53
N PHE A 159 19.26 -16.87 10.98
CA PHE A 159 20.15 -17.21 12.09
C PHE A 159 21.32 -18.04 11.57
N GLU A 160 22.51 -17.78 12.09
CA GLU A 160 23.69 -18.61 11.87
C GLU A 160 24.17 -19.17 13.21
N ASN A 161 24.72 -20.37 13.17
CA ASN A 161 25.23 -21.06 14.35
C ASN A 161 26.76 -21.11 14.27
N ILE A 162 27.43 -20.28 15.08
CA ILE A 162 28.88 -20.14 15.09
C ILE A 162 29.48 -20.70 16.38
N SER A 163 30.77 -21.05 16.35
CA SER A 163 31.52 -21.29 17.59
C SER A 163 31.60 -20.00 18.39
N ASN A 164 31.44 -20.08 19.71
CA ASN A 164 31.54 -18.92 20.58
C ASN A 164 33.00 -18.39 20.57
N PRO A 165 33.26 -17.14 20.10
CA PRO A 165 34.62 -16.64 19.97
C PRO A 165 35.36 -16.43 21.31
N TRP A 166 34.63 -16.42 22.43
CA TRP A 166 35.17 -16.12 23.76
C TRP A 166 34.99 -17.28 24.75
N SER A 167 34.40 -18.41 24.32
CA SER A 167 34.25 -19.62 25.14
C SER A 167 34.40 -20.88 24.28
N ALA A 168 35.55 -21.56 24.40
CA ALA A 168 35.82 -22.78 23.66
C ALA A 168 34.80 -23.88 23.98
N GLY A 169 34.37 -24.63 22.96
CA GLY A 169 33.38 -25.70 23.08
C GLY A 169 31.91 -25.25 23.01
N GLU A 170 31.64 -23.96 23.22
CA GLU A 170 30.28 -23.41 23.19
C GLU A 170 29.89 -22.88 21.81
N ARG A 171 28.58 -22.76 21.58
CA ARG A 171 28.01 -22.24 20.32
C ARG A 171 27.09 -21.05 20.57
N VAL A 172 27.06 -20.13 19.61
CA VAL A 172 26.15 -18.97 19.62
C VAL A 172 25.29 -19.03 18.36
N VAL A 173 23.98 -18.97 18.56
CA VAL A 173 23.02 -18.74 17.48
C VAL A 173 22.72 -17.26 17.44
N GLN A 174 23.14 -16.59 16.38
CA GLN A 174 23.00 -15.13 16.24
C GLN A 174 22.21 -14.75 14.99
N PRO A 175 21.43 -13.66 15.03
CA PRO A 175 20.77 -13.13 13.85
C PRO A 175 21.79 -12.52 12.89
N ARG A 176 21.56 -12.70 11.59
CA ARG A 176 22.31 -12.08 10.50
C ARG A 176 21.36 -11.53 9.45
N LEU A 177 21.74 -10.40 8.86
CA LEU A 177 21.03 -9.85 7.70
C LEU A 177 21.31 -10.70 6.47
N HIS A 178 20.25 -11.16 5.84
CA HIS A 178 20.29 -11.90 4.59
C HIS A 178 19.72 -11.04 3.46
N ARG A 179 20.60 -10.52 2.61
CA ARG A 179 20.23 -9.66 1.47
C ARG A 179 20.15 -10.49 0.20
N ARG A 180 19.10 -10.30 -0.58
CA ARG A 180 18.89 -10.97 -1.88
C ARG A 180 18.54 -9.93 -2.94
N PRO A 181 19.52 -9.53 -3.77
CA PRO A 181 19.24 -8.76 -4.98
C PRO A 181 18.27 -9.52 -5.89
N ARG A 182 17.37 -8.80 -6.54
CA ARG A 182 16.44 -9.38 -7.53
C ARG A 182 16.80 -8.79 -8.88
N HIS A 183 17.24 -9.65 -9.79
CA HIS A 183 17.74 -9.21 -11.08
C HIS A 183 16.64 -9.19 -12.15
N SER A 184 15.49 -9.84 -11.91
CA SER A 184 14.38 -9.91 -12.86
C SER A 184 13.02 -9.58 -12.23
N GLU A 185 12.08 -9.11 -13.04
CA GLU A 185 10.68 -8.89 -12.64
C GLU A 185 10.06 -10.17 -12.08
N ARG A 186 10.37 -11.33 -12.70
CA ARG A 186 9.93 -12.64 -12.22
C ARG A 186 10.44 -12.95 -10.80
N GLN A 187 11.67 -12.55 -10.47
CA GLN A 187 12.23 -12.70 -9.11
C GLN A 187 11.69 -11.65 -8.13
N ALA A 188 11.21 -10.52 -8.63
CA ALA A 188 10.64 -9.41 -7.86
C ALA A 188 9.10 -9.40 -7.85
N THR A 189 8.49 -10.57 -8.11
CA THR A 189 7.05 -10.80 -8.06
C THR A 189 6.70 -11.72 -6.90
N PHE A 190 5.83 -11.27 -6.01
CA PHE A 190 5.46 -11.92 -4.76
C PHE A 190 3.97 -12.28 -4.75
N PRO A 191 3.61 -13.51 -5.17
CA PRO A 191 2.22 -13.94 -5.21
C PRO A 191 1.64 -14.17 -3.81
N PHE A 192 0.31 -14.06 -3.69
CA PHE A 192 -0.41 -14.53 -2.51
C PHE A 192 -0.11 -16.01 -2.21
N GLY A 193 -0.14 -16.38 -0.93
CA GLY A 193 0.17 -17.74 -0.47
C GLY A 193 1.65 -18.02 -0.25
N ARG A 194 2.52 -17.03 -0.45
CA ARG A 194 3.92 -17.06 -0.01
C ARG A 194 4.17 -15.92 0.96
N ALA A 195 5.00 -16.16 1.97
CA ALA A 195 5.40 -15.11 2.91
C ALA A 195 6.13 -13.99 2.14
N LEU A 196 5.71 -12.75 2.38
CA LEU A 196 6.36 -11.56 1.85
C LEU A 196 7.64 -11.30 2.67
N PRO A 197 8.80 -11.05 2.04
CA PRO A 197 10.02 -10.69 2.77
C PRO A 197 9.83 -9.46 3.65
N ARG A 198 10.50 -9.44 4.81
CA ARG A 198 10.33 -8.36 5.80
C ARG A 198 10.73 -6.98 5.28
N TYR A 199 11.79 -6.88 4.48
CA TYR A 199 12.24 -5.62 3.89
C TYR A 199 12.28 -5.72 2.37
N LEU A 200 11.54 -4.82 1.71
CA LEU A 200 11.45 -4.69 0.26
C LEU A 200 12.06 -3.33 -0.09
N LEU A 201 13.29 -3.31 -0.60
CA LEU A 201 14.11 -2.10 -0.73
C LEU A 201 14.32 -1.74 -2.19
N PHE A 202 14.03 -0.49 -2.53
CA PHE A 202 14.34 0.15 -3.79
C PHE A 202 15.51 1.08 -3.56
N SER A 203 16.61 0.89 -4.28
CA SER A 203 17.89 1.53 -3.97
C SER A 203 18.49 2.19 -5.19
N SER A 204 19.12 3.35 -5.00
CA SER A 204 20.00 3.92 -6.03
C SER A 204 21.32 3.13 -6.07
N PRO A 205 21.78 2.65 -7.24
CA PRO A 205 23.06 1.95 -7.35
C PRO A 205 24.26 2.91 -7.34
N THR A 206 24.05 4.20 -7.61
CA THR A 206 25.12 5.20 -7.72
C THR A 206 25.16 6.15 -6.53
N GLN A 207 24.01 6.43 -5.91
CA GLN A 207 23.92 7.39 -4.82
C GLN A 207 23.95 6.68 -3.46
N HIS A 208 24.96 7.03 -2.66
CA HIS A 208 25.15 6.49 -1.31
C HIS A 208 24.88 7.59 -0.27
N ASN A 209 24.46 7.18 0.93
CA ASN A 209 24.42 8.08 2.08
C ASN A 209 25.84 8.35 2.61
N ARG A 210 25.97 9.26 3.58
CA ARG A 210 27.27 9.62 4.19
C ARG A 210 28.04 8.46 4.84
N TRP A 211 27.40 7.30 5.01
CA TRP A 211 27.96 6.10 5.61
C TRP A 211 28.31 5.02 4.58
N GLY A 212 28.19 5.32 3.28
CA GLY A 212 28.50 4.39 2.20
C GLY A 212 27.42 3.34 1.93
N HIS A 213 26.22 3.47 2.52
CA HIS A 213 25.09 2.60 2.16
C HIS A 213 24.29 3.20 1.00
N PRO A 214 23.79 2.38 0.04
CA PRO A 214 22.89 2.85 -1.01
C PRO A 214 21.71 3.63 -0.43
N ARG A 215 21.35 4.75 -1.04
CA ARG A 215 20.12 5.48 -0.67
C ARG A 215 18.93 4.64 -1.10
N SER A 216 18.05 4.32 -0.16
CA SER A 216 16.94 3.40 -0.38
C SER A 216 15.62 3.92 0.15
N TYR A 217 14.53 3.51 -0.50
CA TYR A 217 13.17 3.56 0.05
C TYR A 217 12.66 2.14 0.29
N ARG A 218 11.92 1.96 1.38
CA ARG A 218 11.30 0.68 1.72
C ARG A 218 9.81 0.74 1.43
N ILE A 219 9.29 -0.28 0.76
CA ILE A 219 7.85 -0.55 0.75
C ILE A 219 7.52 -1.48 1.91
N GLN A 220 6.63 -1.03 2.79
CA GLN A 220 6.01 -1.86 3.82
C GLN A 220 4.55 -2.05 3.46
N HIS A 221 4.14 -3.29 3.24
CA HIS A 221 2.80 -3.65 2.84
C HIS A 221 1.99 -4.15 4.03
N SER A 222 0.85 -3.53 4.30
CA SER A 222 -0.11 -3.92 5.34
C SER A 222 -1.42 -4.32 4.68
N SER A 223 -1.73 -5.63 4.66
CA SER A 223 -2.94 -6.15 4.05
C SER A 223 -3.27 -7.53 4.60
N GLN A 224 -4.57 -7.83 4.66
CA GLN A 224 -5.11 -9.16 4.94
C GLN A 224 -5.58 -9.87 3.65
N ALA A 225 -5.28 -9.31 2.48
CA ALA A 225 -5.67 -9.88 1.20
C ALA A 225 -5.06 -11.28 1.00
N GLY A 226 -5.85 -12.13 0.35
CA GLY A 226 -5.46 -13.47 -0.07
C GLY A 226 -5.92 -13.75 -1.49
N ARG A 227 -5.69 -14.99 -1.93
CA ARG A 227 -6.15 -15.43 -3.26
C ARG A 227 -7.69 -15.47 -3.30
N VAL A 228 -8.28 -14.71 -4.22
CA VAL A 228 -9.75 -14.63 -4.37
C VAL A 228 -10.23 -15.54 -5.49
N LEU A 229 -9.86 -15.25 -6.74
CA LEU A 229 -10.26 -16.07 -7.89
C LEU A 229 -9.19 -17.11 -8.23
N PRO A 230 -9.58 -18.31 -8.71
CA PRO A 230 -8.63 -19.30 -9.22
C PRO A 230 -7.87 -18.75 -10.42
N ARG A 231 -6.56 -19.02 -10.49
CA ARG A 231 -5.71 -18.52 -11.57
C ARG A 231 -6.17 -19.08 -12.92
N GLY A 232 -6.32 -18.19 -13.90
CA GLY A 232 -6.73 -18.57 -15.26
C GLY A 232 -8.24 -18.80 -15.39
N TRP A 233 -9.00 -18.66 -14.30
CA TRP A 233 -10.45 -18.61 -14.37
C TRP A 233 -10.91 -17.38 -15.14
N ARG A 234 -12.02 -17.52 -15.87
CA ARG A 234 -12.57 -16.57 -16.83
C ARG A 234 -12.40 -15.10 -16.40
N GLU A 235 -13.08 -14.68 -15.35
CA GLU A 235 -13.13 -13.28 -14.88
C GLU A 235 -11.84 -12.83 -14.18
N GLU A 236 -11.00 -13.78 -13.75
CA GLU A 236 -9.74 -13.49 -13.05
C GLU A 236 -8.75 -12.76 -13.96
N ARG A 237 -8.89 -12.88 -15.28
CA ARG A 237 -8.07 -12.18 -16.27
C ARG A 237 -8.17 -10.65 -16.16
N GLY A 238 -9.37 -10.13 -15.88
CA GLY A 238 -9.61 -8.70 -15.69
C GLY A 238 -9.02 -8.13 -14.39
N VAL A 239 -8.63 -8.99 -13.44
CA VAL A 239 -8.07 -8.60 -12.13
C VAL A 239 -6.80 -9.38 -11.81
N ASN A 240 -5.97 -9.66 -12.81
CA ASN A 240 -4.76 -10.48 -12.68
C ASN A 240 -3.73 -9.94 -11.67
N TRP A 241 -3.77 -8.64 -11.34
CA TRP A 241 -2.98 -8.01 -10.29
C TRP A 241 -3.36 -8.54 -8.89
N GLY A 242 -4.59 -9.01 -8.72
CA GLY A 242 -5.10 -9.66 -7.51
C GLY A 242 -4.48 -11.03 -7.20
N ARG A 243 -3.44 -11.44 -7.95
CA ARG A 243 -2.60 -12.61 -7.64
C ARG A 243 -1.42 -12.26 -6.72
N TYR A 244 -1.09 -11.00 -6.54
CA TYR A 244 0.20 -10.57 -5.97
C TYR A 244 0.04 -9.64 -4.77
N HIS A 245 0.90 -9.83 -3.76
CA HIS A 245 1.14 -8.82 -2.72
C HIS A 245 1.91 -7.63 -3.30
N LEU A 246 2.94 -7.92 -4.10
CA LEU A 246 3.81 -6.94 -4.74
C LEU A 246 4.36 -7.55 -6.02
N ALA A 247 4.45 -6.75 -7.08
CA ALA A 247 5.26 -7.04 -8.25
C ALA A 247 6.01 -5.79 -8.69
N VAL A 248 7.31 -5.92 -8.87
CA VAL A 248 8.17 -4.85 -9.36
C VAL A 248 8.39 -5.05 -10.85
N THR A 249 8.05 -4.03 -11.63
CA THR A 249 8.22 -4.01 -13.07
C THR A 249 9.06 -2.83 -13.51
N ARG A 250 9.64 -2.94 -14.70
CA ARG A 250 10.28 -1.82 -15.37
C ARG A 250 9.23 -0.82 -15.80
N HIS A 251 9.53 0.47 -15.64
CA HIS A 251 8.66 1.51 -16.16
C HIS A 251 8.55 1.45 -17.68
N HIS A 252 7.31 1.42 -18.18
CA HIS A 252 6.97 1.59 -19.58
C HIS A 252 5.79 2.56 -19.74
N GLU A 253 5.91 3.52 -20.66
CA GLU A 253 4.84 4.48 -20.97
C GLU A 253 3.56 3.79 -21.48
N LYS A 254 3.71 2.62 -22.12
CA LYS A 254 2.59 1.78 -22.58
C LYS A 254 1.93 0.95 -21.47
N GLU A 255 2.45 1.03 -20.24
CA GLU A 255 1.99 0.31 -19.06
C GLU A 255 1.57 1.31 -17.96
N ALA A 256 0.82 2.33 -18.39
CA ALA A 256 0.38 3.43 -17.53
C ALA A 256 -0.57 2.95 -16.42
N THR A 257 -1.44 1.98 -16.72
CA THR A 257 -2.43 1.43 -15.78
C THR A 257 -2.37 -0.10 -15.77
N SER A 258 -2.77 -0.67 -14.63
CA SER A 258 -2.90 -2.12 -14.41
C SER A 258 -4.35 -2.63 -14.57
N SER A 259 -5.26 -1.74 -14.94
CA SER A 259 -6.68 -2.00 -15.13
C SER A 259 -7.26 -0.97 -16.10
N SER A 260 -8.53 -1.10 -16.43
CA SER A 260 -9.26 -0.26 -17.39
C SER A 260 -10.73 -0.12 -16.99
N PRO A 261 -11.40 1.00 -17.30
CA PRO A 261 -12.86 1.10 -17.14
C PRO A 261 -13.63 0.01 -17.92
N TYR A 262 -13.05 -0.51 -19.01
CA TYR A 262 -13.67 -1.55 -19.84
C TYR A 262 -13.62 -2.95 -19.18
N ALA A 263 -12.69 -3.18 -18.25
CA ALA A 263 -12.49 -4.49 -17.62
C ALA A 263 -13.71 -4.97 -16.83
N GLN A 264 -14.53 -4.05 -16.32
CA GLN A 264 -15.76 -4.35 -15.59
C GLN A 264 -16.81 -5.04 -16.48
N HIS A 265 -16.90 -4.65 -17.75
CA HIS A 265 -17.93 -5.14 -18.67
C HIS A 265 -17.45 -6.30 -19.56
N ASP A 266 -16.14 -6.50 -19.67
CA ASP A 266 -15.54 -7.65 -20.37
C ASP A 266 -14.33 -8.21 -19.59
N PRO A 267 -14.53 -8.81 -18.41
CA PRO A 267 -13.41 -9.29 -17.58
C PRO A 267 -12.69 -10.52 -18.15
N TRP A 268 -13.14 -11.05 -19.30
CA TRP A 268 -12.63 -12.27 -19.92
C TRP A 268 -11.38 -12.01 -20.78
N GLN A 269 -11.12 -10.75 -21.12
CA GLN A 269 -9.93 -10.29 -21.83
C GLN A 269 -8.90 -9.68 -20.86
N LEU A 270 -7.66 -9.53 -21.35
CA LEU A 270 -6.62 -8.81 -20.63
C LEU A 270 -6.76 -7.32 -20.89
N TRP A 271 -7.05 -6.57 -19.83
CA TRP A 271 -7.17 -5.11 -19.88
C TRP A 271 -6.00 -4.46 -19.14
N GLY A 272 -5.04 -3.94 -19.90
CA GLY A 272 -3.84 -3.31 -19.37
C GLY A 272 -2.64 -4.26 -19.27
N ALA A 273 -1.51 -3.71 -18.80
CA ALA A 273 -0.28 -4.47 -18.65
C ALA A 273 -0.42 -5.55 -17.56
N PRO A 274 0.22 -6.72 -17.71
CA PRO A 274 0.26 -7.71 -16.65
C PRO A 274 1.09 -7.16 -15.47
N VAL A 275 0.38 -6.62 -14.47
CA VAL A 275 0.86 -6.33 -13.11
C VAL A 275 1.85 -5.16 -13.02
N THR A 276 1.47 -4.08 -12.34
CA THR A 276 2.37 -2.94 -12.10
C THR A 276 2.18 -2.45 -10.67
N VAL A 277 2.89 -3.02 -9.69
CA VAL A 277 2.74 -2.61 -8.27
C VAL A 277 3.84 -1.64 -7.84
N ALA A 278 5.04 -1.72 -8.43
CA ALA A 278 6.08 -0.72 -8.26
C ALA A 278 6.93 -0.60 -9.52
N LEU A 279 7.22 0.63 -9.94
CA LEU A 279 8.00 0.92 -11.14
C LEU A 279 9.42 1.37 -10.80
N VAL A 280 10.38 0.93 -11.62
CA VAL A 280 11.76 1.43 -11.63
C VAL A 280 12.12 1.91 -13.05
N ARG A 281 12.57 3.16 -13.18
CA ARG A 281 12.90 3.81 -14.47
C ARG A 281 14.40 3.68 -14.84
N GLY A 282 14.86 2.54 -15.36
CA GLY A 282 16.29 2.39 -15.77
C GLY A 282 16.52 1.62 -17.07
N ARG A 283 17.44 2.08 -17.94
CA ARG A 283 17.82 1.44 -19.22
C ARG A 283 18.86 0.30 -19.11
N THR A 284 19.45 0.07 -17.96
CA THR A 284 20.53 -0.93 -17.79
C THR A 284 20.17 -1.90 -16.68
N TRP A 285 19.25 -2.82 -16.97
CA TRP A 285 18.90 -3.89 -16.04
C TRP A 285 19.62 -5.22 -16.33
N TRP A 286 20.40 -5.29 -17.41
CA TRP A 286 20.92 -6.57 -17.88
C TRP A 286 22.29 -6.37 -18.54
N PRO A 287 23.41 -6.79 -17.92
CA PRO A 287 24.55 -7.18 -18.70
C PRO A 287 24.31 -8.62 -19.20
N GLY A 288 23.90 -8.77 -20.46
CA GLY A 288 23.85 -10.07 -21.15
C GLY A 288 22.71 -10.99 -20.77
#